data_AF-A0A7W1GGS7-F1
#
_entry.id   AF-A0A7W1GGS7-F1
#
_cell.length_a   1.000
_cell.length_b   1.000
_cell.length_c   1.000
_cell.angle_alpha   90.00
_cell.angle_beta   90.00
_cell.angle_gamma   90.00
#
_symmetry.space_group_name_H-M   'P 1'
#
loop_
_entity.id
_entity.type
_entity.pdbx_description
1 polymer ?
#
loop_
_entity_poly.entity_id
_entity_poly.type
_entity_poly.pdbx_seq_one_letter_code
_entity_poly.pdbx_strand_id
1 'polypeptide(L)'
;MTAYSKSILLFALNLLDAQLTVIWVSGGWATEGNALMARLMEAGYEPFLFTKLCVGALVAHMLYRWSYLTLARRGLNFVLSLYLLLMLVHAATGISALGWRTPDSVAALVLNLPTGLLALLS
;
A
#
# COMPACT_ATOMS: atom_id res chain seq x y z
N MET A 1 4.54 -9.48 18.94
CA MET A 1 3.60 -8.32 18.90
C MET A 1 2.18 -8.79 19.16
N THR A 2 1.43 -8.07 20.00
CA THR A 2 0.01 -8.33 20.26
C THR A 2 -0.86 -7.90 19.06
N ALA A 3 -2.12 -8.35 19.00
CA ALA A 3 -3.06 -7.93 17.95
C ALA A 3 -3.28 -6.41 17.98
N TYR A 4 -3.33 -5.81 19.18
CA TYR A 4 -3.44 -4.37 19.37
C TYR A 4 -2.28 -3.61 18.71
N SER A 5 -1.03 -3.97 19.01
CA SER A 5 0.14 -3.32 18.40
C SER A 5 0.18 -3.47 16.89
N LYS A 6 -0.22 -4.64 16.37
CA LYS A 6 -0.30 -4.88 14.92
C LYS A 6 -1.39 -4.04 14.25
N SER A 7 -2.54 -3.87 14.87
CA SER A 7 -3.62 -3.01 14.34
C SER A 7 -3.23 -1.53 14.37
N ILE A 8 -2.54 -1.06 15.42
CA ILE A 8 -1.98 0.29 15.44
C ILE A 8 -0.97 0.48 14.31
N LEU A 9 -0.05 -0.48 14.15
CA LEU A 9 0.94 -0.42 13.08
C LEU A 9 0.28 -0.42 11.71
N LEU A 10 -0.75 -1.26 11.50
CA LEU A 10 -1.52 -1.28 10.27
C LEU A 10 -2.15 0.08 9.97
N PHE A 11 -2.76 0.72 10.97
CA PHE A 11 -3.34 2.05 10.79
C PHE A 11 -2.27 3.12 10.51
N ALA A 12 -1.13 3.07 11.22
CA ALA A 12 -0.02 3.98 10.98
C ALA A 12 0.55 3.83 9.56
N LEU A 13 0.68 2.59 9.06
CA LEU A 13 1.10 2.31 7.70
C LEU A 13 0.08 2.82 6.67
N ASN A 14 -1.23 2.67 6.92
CA ASN A 14 -2.28 3.25 6.08
C ASN A 14 -2.25 4.79 6.06
N LEU A 15 -2.00 5.43 7.20
CA LEU A 15 -1.83 6.87 7.30
C LEU A 15 -0.60 7.35 6.52
N LEU A 16 0.51 6.62 6.62
CA LEU A 16 1.73 6.92 5.87
C LEU A 16 1.52 6.74 4.36
N ASP A 17 0.92 5.62 3.95
CA ASP A 17 0.51 5.35 2.56
C ASP A 17 -0.33 6.51 2.01
N ALA A 18 -1.37 6.94 2.73
CA ALA A 18 -2.23 8.04 2.30
C ALA A 18 -1.45 9.36 2.04
N GLN A 19 -0.55 9.73 2.95
CA GLN A 19 0.28 10.93 2.79
C GLN A 19 1.26 10.80 1.61
N LEU A 20 1.93 9.65 1.51
CA LEU A 20 2.89 9.40 0.44
C LEU A 20 2.20 9.37 -0.93
N THR A 21 1.03 8.73 -1.05
CA THR A 21 0.22 8.80 -2.27
C THR A 21 -0.06 10.24 -2.68
N VAL A 22 -0.53 11.09 -1.76
CA VAL A 22 -0.80 12.51 -2.07
C VAL A 22 0.46 13.18 -2.60
N ILE A 23 1.60 13.02 -1.91
CA ILE A 23 2.87 13.63 -2.31
C ILE A 23 3.30 13.16 -3.72
N TRP A 24 3.22 11.86 -4.01
CA TRP A 24 3.67 11.31 -5.29
C TRP A 24 2.74 11.70 -6.44
N VAL A 25 1.43 11.67 -6.23
CA VAL A 25 0.45 12.04 -7.24
C VAL A 25 0.46 13.55 -7.48
N SER A 26 0.54 14.37 -6.43
CA SER A 26 0.63 15.83 -6.57
C SER A 26 1.93 16.27 -7.26
N GLY A 27 3.01 15.52 -7.07
CA GLY A 27 4.29 15.77 -7.74
C GLY A 27 4.38 15.20 -9.16
N GLY A 28 3.36 14.48 -9.65
CA GLY A 28 3.37 13.86 -10.97
C GLY A 28 4.31 12.66 -11.12
N TRP A 29 4.78 12.09 -10.01
CA TRP A 29 5.72 10.96 -9.99
C TRP A 29 5.03 9.60 -10.05
N ALA A 30 3.75 9.54 -9.71
CA ALA A 30 2.94 8.33 -9.74
C ALA A 30 1.47 8.65 -10.04
N THR A 31 0.72 7.63 -10.44
CA THR A 31 -0.75 7.67 -10.52
C THR A 31 -1.35 6.78 -9.45
N GLU A 32 -2.59 7.09 -9.04
CA GLU A 32 -3.31 6.24 -8.09
C GLU A 32 -3.82 4.98 -8.78
N GLY A 33 -3.36 3.80 -8.33
CA GLY A 33 -3.69 2.52 -8.96
C GLY A 33 -5.12 2.04 -8.70
N ASN A 34 -5.77 2.55 -7.64
CA ASN A 34 -7.15 2.22 -7.32
C ASN A 34 -8.10 3.23 -8.00
N ALA A 35 -8.92 2.75 -8.94
CA ALA A 35 -9.83 3.61 -9.71
C ALA A 35 -10.80 4.43 -8.84
N LEU A 36 -11.32 3.86 -7.74
CA LEU A 36 -12.20 4.59 -6.83
C LEU A 36 -11.43 5.71 -6.11
N MET A 37 -10.23 5.41 -5.62
CA MET A 37 -9.38 6.40 -4.96
C MET A 37 -8.92 7.50 -5.92
N ALA A 38 -8.64 7.15 -7.18
CA ALA A 38 -8.31 8.12 -8.23
C ALA A 38 -9.45 9.12 -8.44
N ARG A 39 -10.71 8.64 -8.51
CA ARG A 39 -11.90 9.52 -8.57
C ARG A 39 -12.04 10.42 -7.35
N LEU A 40 -11.72 9.91 -6.16
CA LEU A 40 -11.72 10.74 -4.96
C LEU A 40 -10.65 11.81 -5.02
N MET A 41 -9.44 11.49 -5.52
CA MET A 41 -8.39 12.49 -5.72
C MET A 41 -8.76 13.54 -6.78
N GLU A 42 -9.47 13.15 -7.85
CA GLU A 42 -10.03 14.09 -8.83
C GLU A 42 -11.02 15.07 -8.18
N ALA A 43 -11.76 14.62 -7.15
CA ALA A 43 -12.66 15.47 -6.38
C ALA A 43 -11.95 16.31 -5.29
N GLY A 44 -10.70 15.99 -4.95
CA GLY A 44 -9.87 16.69 -3.98
C GLY A 44 -8.99 15.76 -3.15
N TYR A 45 -7.94 16.28 -2.52
CA TYR A 45 -7.07 15.46 -1.65
C TYR A 45 -7.74 15.14 -0.31
N GLU A 46 -8.61 16.02 0.18
CA GLU A 46 -9.38 15.85 1.41
C GLU A 46 -10.34 14.64 1.36
N PRO A 47 -11.21 14.48 0.34
CA PRO A 47 -12.08 13.30 0.25
C PRO A 47 -11.30 12.00 0.08
N PHE A 48 -10.17 12.02 -0.62
CA PHE A 48 -9.25 10.88 -0.70
C PHE A 48 -8.68 10.52 0.68
N LEU A 49 -8.06 11.48 1.37
CA LEU A 49 -7.44 11.25 2.69
C LEU A 49 -8.49 10.78 3.70
N PHE A 50 -9.63 11.46 3.77
CA PHE A 50 -10.71 11.11 4.68
C PHE A 50 -11.19 9.67 4.46
N THR A 51 -11.49 9.31 3.21
CA THR A 51 -11.95 7.95 2.90
C THR A 51 -10.90 6.91 3.24
N LYS A 52 -9.64 7.15 2.86
CA LYS A 52 -8.53 6.22 3.11
C LYS A 52 -8.28 6.03 4.61
N LEU A 53 -8.39 7.08 5.41
CA LEU A 53 -8.26 7.00 6.86
C LEU A 53 -9.46 6.32 7.53
N CYS A 54 -10.69 6.62 7.11
CA CYS A 54 -11.89 5.97 7.65
C CYS A 54 -11.89 4.47 7.37
N VAL A 55 -11.58 4.06 6.14
CA VAL A 55 -11.49 2.65 5.76
C VAL A 55 -10.35 1.96 6.51
N GLY A 56 -9.16 2.57 6.56
CA GLY A 56 -8.03 2.01 7.29
C GLY A 56 -8.30 1.83 8.78
N ALA A 57 -8.92 2.82 9.43
CA ALA A 57 -9.33 2.74 10.83
C ALA A 57 -10.37 1.64 11.05
N LEU A 58 -11.38 1.55 10.19
CA LEU A 58 -12.42 0.53 10.26
C LEU A 58 -11.81 -0.88 10.15
N VAL A 59 -10.94 -1.11 9.17
CA VAL A 59 -10.29 -2.42 8.97
C VAL A 59 -9.39 -2.77 10.15
N ALA A 60 -8.55 -1.84 10.62
CA ALA A 60 -7.68 -2.06 11.77
C ALA A 60 -8.47 -2.37 13.04
N HIS A 61 -9.59 -1.66 13.26
CA HIS A 61 -10.50 -1.89 14.37
C HIS A 61 -11.18 -3.25 14.28
N MET A 62 -11.71 -3.63 13.11
CA MET A 62 -12.38 -4.91 12.93
C MET A 62 -11.44 -6.11 13.13
N LEU A 63 -10.22 -6.04 12.60
CA LEU A 63 -9.20 -7.07 12.80
C LEU A 63 -8.77 -7.19 14.27
N TYR A 64 -8.73 -6.07 14.99
CA TYR A 64 -8.49 -6.07 16.43
C TYR A 64 -9.69 -6.65 17.20
N ARG A 65 -10.91 -6.18 16.94
CA ARG A 65 -12.14 -6.57 17.64
C ARG A 65 -12.42 -8.07 17.54
N TRP A 66 -12.08 -8.66 16.39
CA TRP A 66 -12.22 -10.09 16.13
C TRP A 66 -10.91 -10.87 16.24
N SER A 67 -9.88 -10.33 16.90
CA SER A 67 -8.58 -11.00 17.02
C SER A 67 -8.61 -12.34 17.77
N TYR A 68 -9.72 -12.68 18.43
CA TYR A 68 -9.96 -14.00 19.00
C TYR A 68 -10.14 -15.09 17.92
N LEU A 69 -10.56 -14.72 16.70
CA LEU A 69 -10.64 -15.61 15.55
C LEU A 69 -9.26 -15.80 14.89
N THR A 70 -8.89 -17.05 14.61
CA THR A 70 -7.62 -17.38 13.94
C THR A 70 -7.51 -16.72 12.57
N LEU A 71 -8.63 -16.64 11.83
CA LEU A 71 -8.68 -16.00 10.52
C LEU A 71 -8.32 -14.51 10.61
N ALA A 72 -8.86 -13.77 11.58
CA ALA A 72 -8.54 -12.36 11.76
C ALA A 72 -7.05 -12.14 12.09
N ARG A 73 -6.44 -13.02 12.92
CA ARG A 73 -5.00 -12.94 13.23
C ARG A 73 -4.12 -13.19 12.01
N ARG A 74 -4.47 -14.20 11.20
CA ARG A 74 -3.76 -14.50 9.94
C ARG A 74 -3.94 -13.38 8.92
N GLY A 75 -5.17 -12.88 8.76
CA GLY A 75 -5.49 -11.74 7.92
C GLY A 75 -4.71 -10.49 8.32
N LEU A 76 -4.61 -10.19 9.62
CA LEU A 76 -3.82 -9.07 10.11
C LEU A 76 -2.35 -9.20 9.74
N ASN A 77 -1.73 -10.38 9.89
CA ASN A 77 -0.34 -10.60 9.46
C ASN A 77 -0.20 -10.43 7.95
N PHE A 78 -1.12 -11.00 7.18
CA PHE A 78 -1.10 -10.93 5.73
C PHE A 78 -1.18 -9.48 5.22
N VAL A 79 -2.17 -8.72 5.69
CA VAL A 79 -2.35 -7.31 5.31
C VAL A 79 -1.15 -6.47 5.76
N LEU A 80 -0.60 -6.72 6.95
CA LEU A 80 0.61 -6.02 7.41
C LEU A 80 1.79 -6.29 6.47
N SER A 81 1.99 -7.53 6.02
CA SER A 81 3.02 -7.88 5.04
C SER A 81 2.80 -7.16 3.70
N LEU A 82 1.55 -7.06 3.22
CA LEU A 82 1.23 -6.29 2.02
C LEU A 82 1.55 -4.80 2.19
N TYR A 83 1.23 -4.21 3.34
CA TYR A 83 1.57 -2.82 3.62
C TYR A 83 3.08 -2.59 3.67
N LEU A 84 3.84 -3.51 4.26
CA LEU A 84 5.31 -3.42 4.24
C LEU A 84 5.86 -3.48 2.83
N LEU A 85 5.31 -4.34 1.96
CA LEU A 85 5.69 -4.39 0.55
C LEU A 85 5.32 -3.08 -0.18
N LEU A 86 4.14 -2.52 0.08
CA LEU A 86 3.75 -1.21 -0.46
C LEU A 86 4.67 -0.08 -0.01
N MET A 87 5.17 -0.12 1.24
CA MET A 87 6.16 0.86 1.70
C MET A 87 7.48 0.78 0.93
N LEU A 88 7.88 -0.42 0.48
CA LEU A 88 9.03 -0.56 -0.42
C LEU A 88 8.76 0.07 -1.78
N VAL A 89 7.53 -0.02 -2.30
CA VAL A 89 7.13 0.67 -3.53
C VAL A 89 7.23 2.17 -3.35
N HIS A 90 6.70 2.74 -2.27
CA HIS A 90 6.86 4.18 -2.00
C HIS A 90 8.32 4.61 -1.84
N ALA A 91 9.15 3.80 -1.18
CA ALA A 91 10.57 4.07 -1.07
C ALA A 91 11.24 4.09 -2.45
N ALA A 92 10.91 3.13 -3.31
CA ALA A 92 11.38 3.10 -4.69
C ALA A 92 10.90 4.31 -5.51
N THR A 93 9.62 4.71 -5.36
CA THR A 93 9.07 5.93 -5.98
C THR A 93 9.83 7.18 -5.50
N GLY A 94 10.11 7.29 -4.20
CA GLY A 94 10.86 8.40 -3.63
C GLY A 94 12.30 8.45 -4.15
N ILE A 95 12.98 7.30 -4.23
CA ILE A 95 14.32 7.19 -4.82
C ILE A 95 14.32 7.63 -6.29
N SER A 96 13.32 7.20 -7.06
CA SER A 96 13.12 7.63 -8.46
C SER A 96 12.87 9.14 -8.57
N ALA A 97 12.04 9.70 -7.69
CA ALA A 97 11.74 11.13 -7.65
C ALA A 97 12.98 11.99 -7.29
N LEU A 98 13.94 11.44 -6.54
CA LEU A 98 15.24 12.07 -6.26
C LEU A 98 16.24 11.97 -7.43
N GLY A 99 15.82 11.42 -8.58
CA GLY A 99 16.62 11.38 -9.81
C GLY A 99 17.45 10.11 -9.99
N TRP A 100 17.31 9.12 -9.11
CA TRP A 100 17.94 7.82 -9.30
C TRP A 100 17.23 7.05 -10.42
N ARG A 101 17.96 6.67 -11.47
CA ARG A 101 17.43 5.84 -12.56
C ARG A 101 17.64 4.37 -12.22
N THR A 102 16.57 3.58 -12.27
CA THR A 102 16.66 2.13 -12.10
C THR A 102 17.56 1.53 -13.18
N PRO A 103 18.51 0.64 -12.83
CA PRO A 103 19.25 -0.12 -13.82
C PRO A 103 18.29 -0.92 -14.71
N ASP A 104 18.53 -0.94 -16.03
CA ASP A 104 17.65 -1.57 -17.01
C ASP A 104 17.37 -3.05 -16.72
N SER A 105 18.31 -3.74 -16.06
CA SER A 105 18.19 -5.13 -15.60
C SER A 105 17.08 -5.33 -14.55
N VAL A 106 16.86 -4.37 -13.66
CA VAL A 106 15.82 -4.44 -12.63
C VAL A 106 14.45 -4.17 -13.23
N ALA A 107 14.36 -3.20 -14.15
CA ALA A 107 13.14 -2.91 -14.89
C ALA A 107 12.71 -4.13 -15.74
N ALA A 108 13.65 -4.76 -16.44
CA ALA A 108 13.41 -5.97 -17.21
C ALA A 108 12.92 -7.13 -16.33
N LEU A 109 13.48 -7.31 -15.12
CA LEU A 109 13.05 -8.37 -14.21
C LEU A 109 11.60 -8.17 -13.72
N VAL A 110 11.23 -6.94 -13.35
CA VAL A 110 9.87 -6.62 -12.86
C VAL A 110 8.83 -6.76 -13.98
N LEU A 111 9.14 -6.31 -15.18
CA LEU A 111 8.23 -6.40 -16.33
C LEU A 111 8.03 -7.83 -16.83
N ASN A 112 9.02 -8.71 -16.67
CA ASN A 112 8.96 -10.11 -17.12
C ASN A 112 8.55 -11.11 -16.01
N LEU A 113 8.41 -10.65 -14.77
CA LEU A 113 7.96 -11.48 -13.63
C LEU A 113 6.59 -12.15 -13.85
N PRO A 114 5.56 -11.46 -14.42
CA PRO A 114 4.27 -12.08 -14.72
C PRO A 114 4.41 -13.24 -15.71
N THR A 115 5.20 -13.04 -16.77
CA THR A 115 5.47 -14.03 -17.81
C THR A 115 6.29 -15.20 -17.27
N GLY A 116 7.28 -14.95 -16.42
CA GLY A 116 8.08 -15.99 -15.77
C GLY A 116 7.28 -16.84 -14.79
N LEU A 117 6.35 -16.24 -14.04
CA LEU A 117 5.43 -16.97 -13.17
C LEU A 117 4.44 -17.82 -13.97
N LEU A 118 3.90 -17.28 -15.06
CA LEU A 118 3.01 -18.04 -15.96
C LEU A 118 3.74 -19.22 -16.61
N ALA A 119 5.01 -19.04 -17.01
CA ALA A 119 5.83 -20.10 -17.59
C ALA A 119 6.24 -21.20 -16.59
N LEU A 120 6.33 -20.88 -15.29
CA LEU A 120 6.57 -21.87 -14.24
C LEU A 120 5.32 -22.70 -13.89
N LEU A 121 4.13 -22.20 -14.27
CA LEU A 121 2.84 -22.83 -13.99
C LEU A 121 2.22 -23.51 -15.23
N SER A 122 2.88 -23.43 -16.39
CA SER A 122 2.52 -24.12 -17.64
C SER A 122 3.36 -25.37 -17.86
#